data_AF-A0A484NCI8-F1
#
_entry.id   AF-A0A484NCI8-F1
#
_cell.length_a   1.000
_cell.length_b   1.000
_cell.length_c   1.000
_cell.angle_alpha   90.00
_cell.angle_beta   90.00
_cell.angle_gamma   90.00
#
_symmetry.space_group_name_H-M   'P 1'
#
loop_
_entity.id
_entity.type
_entity.pdbx_description
1 polymer ?
#
loop_
_entity_poly.entity_id
_entity_poly.type
_entity_poly.pdbx_seq_one_letter_code
_entity_poly.pdbx_strand_id
1 'polypeptide(L)'
;MHLGKLVLLPRSPTVDGLLSQYSDYRLQKDGMISDSLREILSGLQRYFDKALYALLLYKNEREQYQQVITGVVYPSFVYGAEHLLRLFVKLPEMLRHANIEEETVTVLRQELQDFLRFLMKNQSSFFSSTYVDAKGSSAC
;
A
#
# COMPACT_ATOMS: atom_id res chain seq x y z
N MET A 1 -16.12 13.81 -2.32
CA MET A 1 -15.90 12.37 -2.13
C MET A 1 -16.70 11.64 -3.20
N HIS A 2 -16.03 10.94 -4.12
CA HIS A 2 -16.71 10.26 -5.24
C HIS A 2 -17.33 8.94 -4.76
N LEU A 3 -18.58 9.02 -4.27
CA LEU A 3 -19.41 7.86 -3.99
C LEU A 3 -19.60 7.08 -5.31
N GLY A 4 -19.03 5.87 -5.40
CA GLY A 4 -19.30 4.94 -6.49
C GLY A 4 -18.19 4.72 -7.50
N LYS A 5 -16.97 5.25 -7.28
CA LYS A 5 -15.83 5.00 -8.16
C LYS A 5 -14.90 3.92 -7.58
N LEU A 6 -14.53 2.94 -8.40
CA LEU A 6 -13.62 1.85 -8.07
C LEU A 6 -12.31 1.98 -8.83
N VAL A 7 -11.25 1.51 -8.20
CA VAL A 7 -9.94 1.34 -8.83
C VAL A 7 -9.93 0.01 -9.57
N LEU A 8 -9.37 -0.02 -10.78
CA LEU A 8 -9.22 -1.26 -11.54
C LEU A 8 -8.19 -2.19 -10.88
N LEU A 9 -8.53 -3.47 -10.77
CA LEU A 9 -7.69 -4.53 -10.22
C LEU A 9 -7.45 -5.62 -11.29
N PRO A 10 -6.26 -6.26 -11.33
CA PRO A 10 -5.09 -5.95 -10.52
C PRO A 10 -4.46 -4.60 -10.90
N ARG A 11 -3.89 -3.91 -9.92
CA ARG A 11 -3.15 -2.66 -10.14
C ARG A 11 -1.76 -2.93 -10.70
N SER A 12 -1.24 -1.94 -11.41
CA SER A 12 0.14 -1.89 -11.86
C SER A 12 0.71 -0.47 -11.62
N PRO A 13 1.75 -0.31 -10.79
CA PRO A 13 2.35 -1.36 -9.96
C PRO A 13 1.44 -1.79 -8.79
N THR A 14 1.61 -3.03 -8.33
CA THR A 14 0.99 -3.58 -7.11
C THR A 14 1.73 -3.08 -5.87
N VAL A 15 1.19 -3.28 -4.66
CA VAL A 15 1.91 -2.99 -3.41
C VAL A 15 3.23 -3.74 -3.36
N ASP A 16 3.23 -5.03 -3.66
CA ASP A 16 4.45 -5.84 -3.74
C ASP A 16 5.46 -5.25 -4.75
N GLY A 17 4.99 -4.85 -5.93
CA GLY A 17 5.81 -4.20 -6.95
C GLY A 17 6.33 -2.82 -6.54
N LEU A 18 5.58 -2.06 -5.74
CA LEU A 18 6.00 -0.77 -5.19
C LEU A 18 7.09 -0.92 -4.14
N LEU A 19 6.94 -1.90 -3.24
CA LEU A 19 7.93 -2.20 -2.21
C LEU A 19 9.23 -2.72 -2.84
N SER A 20 9.13 -3.57 -3.86
CA SER A 20 10.28 -4.05 -4.64
C SER A 20 11.01 -2.90 -5.34
N GLN A 21 10.29 -2.03 -6.06
CA GLN A 21 10.87 -0.84 -6.70
C GLN A 21 11.55 0.11 -5.71
N TYR A 22 10.99 0.25 -4.51
CA TYR A 22 11.64 1.04 -3.47
C TYR A 22 12.91 0.38 -2.95
N SER A 23 12.90 -0.95 -2.77
CA SER A 23 14.09 -1.71 -2.40
C SER A 23 15.22 -1.51 -3.42
N ASP A 24 14.91 -1.61 -4.71
CA ASP A 24 15.86 -1.37 -5.80
C ASP A 24 16.38 0.07 -5.80
N TYR A 25 15.49 1.05 -5.58
CA TYR A 25 15.88 2.45 -5.44
C TYR A 25 16.87 2.67 -4.29
N ARG A 26 16.63 2.05 -3.13
CA ARG A 26 17.51 2.15 -1.96
C ARG A 26 18.85 1.45 -2.23
N LEU A 27 18.84 0.30 -2.89
CA LEU A 27 20.06 -0.39 -3.32
C LEU A 27 20.91 0.47 -4.26
N GLN A 28 20.29 1.13 -5.24
CA GLN A 28 21.00 2.00 -6.18
C GLN A 28 21.54 3.26 -5.51
N LYS A 29 20.78 3.83 -4.56
CA LYS A 29 21.14 5.09 -3.88
C LYS A 29 22.23 4.89 -2.82
N ASP A 30 22.11 3.83 -2.01
CA ASP A 30 22.93 3.62 -0.81
C ASP A 30 23.97 2.50 -1.01
N GLY A 31 23.91 1.77 -2.13
CA GLY A 31 24.79 0.63 -2.43
C GLY A 31 24.44 -0.66 -1.67
N MET A 32 23.55 -0.60 -0.68
CA MET A 32 23.08 -1.75 0.09
C MET A 32 21.65 -1.53 0.61
N ILE A 33 20.98 -2.61 0.99
CA ILE A 33 19.68 -2.57 1.68
C ILE A 33 19.93 -3.09 3.09
N SER A 34 19.70 -2.26 4.12
CA SER A 34 19.84 -2.67 5.51
C SER A 34 18.81 -3.73 5.90
N ASP A 35 19.14 -4.57 6.88
CA ASP A 35 18.20 -5.57 7.42
C ASP A 35 16.97 -4.90 8.03
N SER A 36 17.16 -3.76 8.70
CA SER A 36 16.06 -2.94 9.23
C SER A 36 15.06 -2.53 8.15
N LEU A 37 15.55 -2.08 6.98
CA LEU A 37 14.68 -1.71 5.87
C LEU A 37 13.93 -2.93 5.33
N ARG A 38 14.59 -4.09 5.19
CA ARG A 38 13.94 -5.33 4.74
C ARG A 38 12.80 -5.74 5.67
N GLU A 39 13.04 -5.68 6.98
CA GLU A 39 12.03 -6.00 7.99
C GLU A 39 10.86 -5.02 7.96
N ILE A 40 11.13 -3.73 7.81
CA ILE A 40 10.08 -2.69 7.71
C ILE A 40 9.21 -2.91 6.47
N LEU A 41 9.80 -3.16 5.29
CA LEU A 41 9.03 -3.40 4.06
C LEU A 41 8.21 -4.70 4.15
N SER A 42 8.79 -5.76 4.70
CA SER A 42 8.08 -7.02 4.93
C SER A 42 6.93 -6.84 5.92
N GLY A 43 7.16 -6.09 7.01
CA GLY A 43 6.14 -5.74 7.99
C GLY A 43 4.99 -4.95 7.37
N LEU A 44 5.31 -3.98 6.51
CA LEU A 44 4.33 -3.16 5.81
C LEU A 44 3.46 -4.00 4.86
N GLN A 45 4.07 -4.91 4.09
CA GLN A 45 3.36 -5.84 3.21
C GLN A 45 2.41 -6.75 3.98
N ARG A 46 2.93 -7.46 5.00
CA ARG A 46 2.14 -8.37 5.84
C ARG A 46 1.01 -7.65 6.54
N TYR A 47 1.26 -6.41 6.96
CA TYR A 47 0.24 -5.62 7.63
C TYR A 47 -0.84 -5.17 6.64
N PHE A 48 -0.47 -4.73 5.45
CA PHE A 48 -1.40 -4.42 4.38
C PHE A 48 -2.33 -5.60 4.06
N ASP A 49 -1.78 -6.81 3.90
CA ASP A 49 -2.54 -8.02 3.59
C ASP A 49 -3.61 -8.33 4.64
N LYS A 50 -3.27 -8.15 5.92
CA LYS A 50 -4.20 -8.37 7.04
C LYS A 50 -5.21 -7.24 7.22
N ALA A 51 -4.78 -6.00 6.98
CA ALA A 51 -5.56 -4.81 7.29
C ALA A 51 -6.54 -4.43 6.17
N LEU A 52 -6.28 -4.81 4.92
CA LEU A 52 -6.99 -4.28 3.76
C LEU A 52 -8.52 -4.38 3.93
N TYR A 53 -9.04 -5.60 4.08
CA TYR A 53 -10.49 -5.83 4.18
C TYR A 53 -11.10 -5.23 5.46
N ALA A 54 -10.39 -5.34 6.59
CA ALA A 54 -10.91 -4.93 7.89
C ALA A 54 -10.94 -3.40 8.06
N LEU A 55 -9.95 -2.68 7.51
CA LEU A 55 -9.69 -1.29 7.89
C LEU A 55 -9.54 -0.32 6.71
N LEU A 56 -9.15 -0.79 5.52
CA LEU A 56 -8.74 0.11 4.43
C LEU A 56 -9.76 0.24 3.31
N LEU A 57 -10.63 -0.77 3.11
CA LEU A 57 -11.66 -0.75 2.07
C LEU A 57 -12.92 -0.02 2.52
N TYR A 58 -13.45 0.83 1.64
CA TYR A 58 -14.80 1.37 1.76
C TYR A 58 -15.84 0.30 1.48
N LYS A 59 -17.08 0.55 1.89
CA LYS A 59 -18.20 -0.41 1.75
C LYS A 59 -18.39 -0.88 0.31
N ASN A 60 -18.24 0.01 -0.67
CA ASN A 60 -18.39 -0.28 -2.10
C ASN A 60 -17.22 -1.07 -2.72
N GLU A 61 -16.04 -1.10 -2.09
CA GLU A 61 -14.87 -1.85 -2.59
C GLU A 61 -14.88 -3.31 -2.09
N ARG A 62 -15.71 -3.66 -1.11
CA ARG A 62 -15.75 -5.01 -0.50
C ARG A 62 -16.24 -6.09 -1.45
N GLU A 63 -17.21 -5.78 -2.31
CA GLU A 63 -17.68 -6.72 -3.33
C GLU A 63 -16.57 -7.04 -4.33
N GLN A 64 -15.83 -6.02 -4.80
CA GLN A 64 -14.68 -6.19 -5.68
C GLN A 64 -13.58 -7.03 -4.99
N TYR A 65 -13.31 -6.80 -3.70
CA TYR A 65 -12.37 -7.62 -2.94
C TYR A 65 -12.76 -9.10 -2.93
N GLN A 66 -14.02 -9.43 -2.66
CA GLN A 66 -14.48 -10.81 -2.61
C GLN A 66 -14.40 -11.52 -3.96
N GLN A 67 -14.48 -10.77 -5.07
CA GLN A 67 -14.33 -11.31 -6.42
C GLN A 67 -12.87 -11.59 -6.79
N VAL A 68 -11.95 -10.74 -6.35
CA VAL A 68 -10.54 -10.79 -6.79
C VAL A 68 -9.66 -11.58 -5.82
N ILE A 69 -9.91 -11.46 -4.51
CA ILE A 69 -9.12 -12.14 -3.48
C ILE A 69 -9.74 -13.50 -3.19
N THR A 70 -9.13 -14.52 -3.79
CA THR A 70 -9.39 -15.93 -3.50
C THR A 70 -8.41 -16.44 -2.43
N GLY A 71 -8.68 -17.56 -1.79
CA GLY A 71 -7.94 -18.04 -0.60
C GLY A 71 -6.43 -18.28 -0.76
N VAL A 72 -5.88 -18.13 -1.97
CA VAL A 72 -4.44 -18.25 -2.28
C VAL A 72 -3.78 -16.94 -2.71
N VAL A 73 -4.54 -15.85 -2.89
CA VAL A 73 -4.05 -14.58 -3.41
C VAL A 73 -3.91 -13.57 -2.28
N TYR A 74 -2.71 -13.07 -2.04
CA TYR A 74 -2.49 -11.99 -1.07
C TYR A 74 -2.85 -10.62 -1.66
N PRO A 75 -3.51 -9.74 -0.90
CA PRO A 75 -3.88 -8.42 -1.37
C PRO A 75 -2.71 -7.57 -1.91
N SER A 76 -1.50 -7.72 -1.39
CA SER A 76 -0.33 -6.98 -1.83
C SER A 76 0.01 -7.21 -3.31
N PHE A 77 -0.37 -8.34 -3.89
CA PHE A 77 -0.15 -8.67 -5.30
C PHE A 77 -1.28 -8.20 -6.22
N VAL A 78 -2.31 -7.56 -5.67
CA VAL A 78 -3.50 -7.14 -6.42
C VAL A 78 -3.72 -5.64 -6.34
N TYR A 79 -3.61 -5.08 -5.14
CA TYR A 79 -3.90 -3.68 -4.88
C TYR A 79 -2.67 -2.80 -5.10
N GLY A 80 -2.88 -1.49 -5.25
CA GLY A 80 -1.83 -0.51 -5.59
C GLY A 80 -1.62 0.59 -4.56
N ALA A 81 -0.95 1.66 -5.00
CA ALA A 81 -0.54 2.78 -4.16
C ALA A 81 -1.72 3.48 -3.45
N GLU A 82 -2.89 3.55 -4.10
CA GLU A 82 -4.09 4.22 -3.58
C GLU A 82 -4.54 3.62 -2.24
N HIS A 83 -4.54 2.29 -2.15
CA HIS A 83 -4.94 1.57 -0.93
C HIS A 83 -3.80 1.52 0.07
N LEU A 84 -2.56 1.40 -0.40
CA LEU A 84 -1.38 1.43 0.47
C LEU A 84 -1.29 2.73 1.26
N LEU A 85 -1.56 3.89 0.63
CA LEU A 85 -1.54 5.18 1.32
C LEU A 85 -2.59 5.27 2.46
N ARG A 86 -3.72 4.57 2.35
CA ARG A 86 -4.72 4.53 3.43
C ARG A 86 -4.15 3.88 4.70
N LEU A 87 -3.20 2.96 4.54
CA LEU A 87 -2.49 2.34 5.65
C LEU A 87 -1.72 3.36 6.48
N PHE A 88 -1.06 4.32 5.82
CA PHE A 88 -0.26 5.36 6.47
C PHE A 88 -1.08 6.30 7.35
N VAL A 89 -2.38 6.44 7.08
CA VAL A 89 -3.30 7.18 7.94
C VAL A 89 -3.65 6.40 9.21
N LYS A 90 -3.61 5.05 9.15
CA LYS A 90 -3.93 4.16 10.28
C LYS A 90 -2.71 3.76 11.11
N LEU A 91 -1.51 3.74 10.51
CA LEU A 91 -0.28 3.34 11.18
C LEU A 91 0.01 4.12 12.48
N PRO A 92 -0.14 5.45 12.59
CA PRO A 92 0.15 6.17 13.83
C PRO A 92 -0.71 5.72 15.01
N GLU A 93 -2.01 5.47 14.77
CA GLU A 93 -2.93 4.98 15.79
C GLU A 93 -2.51 3.62 16.30
N MET A 94 -2.04 2.75 15.41
CA MET A 94 -1.61 1.40 15.75
C MET A 94 -0.29 1.37 16.52
N LEU A 95 0.69 2.15 16.07
CA LEU A 95 2.00 2.22 16.72
C LEU A 95 1.87 2.71 18.16
N ARG A 96 0.87 3.54 18.48
CA ARG A 96 0.57 3.96 19.85
C ARG A 96 0.18 2.80 20.78
N HIS A 97 -0.46 1.77 20.25
CA HIS A 97 -0.88 0.60 21.03
C HIS A 97 0.20 -0.51 21.01
N ALA A 98 1.22 -0.37 20.18
CA ALA A 98 2.34 -1.29 20.14
C ALA A 98 3.38 -0.85 21.19
N ASN A 99 3.79 -1.78 22.06
CA ASN A 99 4.82 -1.53 23.06
C ASN A 99 6.21 -1.57 22.41
N ILE A 100 6.52 -0.58 21.57
CA ILE A 100 7.77 -0.46 20.82
C ILE A 100 8.66 0.59 21.47
N GLU A 101 9.95 0.33 21.52
CA GLU A 101 10.96 1.28 22.02
C GLU A 101 11.00 2.57 21.17
N GLU A 102 11.21 3.71 21.82
CA GLU A 102 11.15 5.03 21.19
C GLU A 102 12.17 5.20 20.05
N GLU A 103 13.37 4.63 20.22
CA GLU A 103 14.41 4.62 19.19
C GLU A 103 13.95 3.86 17.94
N THR A 104 13.36 2.67 18.11
CA THR A 104 12.81 1.87 17.01
C THR A 104 11.66 2.59 16.30
N VAL A 105 10.77 3.26 17.06
CA VAL A 105 9.69 4.07 16.47
C VAL A 105 10.25 5.22 15.64
N THR A 106 11.37 5.82 16.09
CA THR A 106 12.04 6.91 15.37
C THR A 106 12.62 6.44 14.04
N VAL A 107 13.35 5.31 14.04
CA VAL A 107 13.88 4.69 12.80
C VAL A 107 12.75 4.31 11.85
N LEU A 108 11.71 3.64 12.36
CA LEU A 108 10.53 3.28 11.57
C LEU A 108 9.89 4.51 10.92
N ARG A 109 9.72 5.58 11.69
CA ARG A 109 9.13 6.83 11.18
C ARG A 109 9.97 7.43 10.06
N GLN A 110 11.30 7.43 10.18
CA GLN A 110 12.20 7.96 9.17
C GLN A 110 12.10 7.16 7.86
N GLU A 111 12.18 5.83 7.93
CA GLU A 111 12.07 4.96 6.75
C GLU A 111 10.69 5.08 6.07
N LEU A 112 9.60 5.13 6.86
CA LEU A 112 8.26 5.34 6.32
C LEU A 112 8.12 6.72 5.65
N GLN A 113 8.72 7.77 6.21
CA GLN A 113 8.72 9.09 5.59
C GLN A 113 9.51 9.10 4.27
N ASP A 114 10.66 8.43 4.21
CA ASP A 114 11.45 8.31 2.99
C ASP A 114 10.71 7.52 1.91
N PHE A 115 10.02 6.45 2.29
CA PHE A 115 9.15 5.71 1.38
C PHE A 115 8.02 6.58 0.82
N LEU A 116 7.35 7.37 1.66
CA LEU A 116 6.31 8.31 1.20
C LEU A 116 6.87 9.37 0.24
N ARG A 117 8.08 9.89 0.49
CA ARG A 117 8.76 10.81 -0.44
C ARG A 117 9.05 10.14 -1.78
N PHE A 118 9.46 8.87 -1.76
CA PHE A 118 9.66 8.08 -2.99
C PHE A 118 8.35 7.94 -3.78
N LEU A 119 7.23 7.60 -3.13
CA LEU A 119 5.92 7.53 -3.79
C LEU A 119 5.52 8.88 -4.41
N MET A 120 5.73 9.97 -3.68
CA MET A 120 5.42 11.33 -4.16
C MET A 120 6.24 11.72 -5.39
N LYS A 121 7.54 11.41 -5.41
CA LYS A 121 8.42 11.67 -6.57
C LYS A 121 8.00 10.93 -7.83
N ASN A 122 7.38 9.75 -7.67
CA ASN A 122 6.99 8.86 -8.77
C ASN A 122 5.46 8.82 -8.96
N GLN A 123 4.74 9.83 -8.45
CA GLN A 123 3.28 9.81 -8.36
C GLN A 123 2.58 9.59 -9.72
N SER A 124 3.14 10.13 -10.82
CA SER A 124 2.56 9.98 -12.16
C SER A 124 2.58 8.54 -12.68
N SER A 125 3.50 7.71 -12.17
CA SER A 125 3.62 6.29 -12.54
C SER A 125 2.81 5.39 -11.59
N PHE A 126 2.66 5.79 -10.32
CA PHE A 126 2.10 4.94 -9.28
C PHE A 126 0.59 5.09 -9.09
N PHE A 127 0.05 6.29 -9.34
CA PHE A 127 -1.37 6.58 -9.12
C PHE A 127 -2.12 6.62 -10.45
N SER A 128 -3.24 5.91 -10.52
CA SER A 128 -4.10 5.96 -11.70
C SER A 128 -5.04 7.15 -11.65
N SER A 129 -5.24 7.79 -12.81
CA SER A 129 -6.34 8.75 -13.02
C SER A 129 -7.65 8.04 -13.42
N THR A 130 -7.59 6.75 -13.73
CA THR A 130 -8.74 5.97 -14.24
C THR A 130 -9.47 5.31 -13.09
N TYR A 131 -10.68 5.80 -12.84
CA TYR A 131 -11.62 5.20 -11.90
C TYR A 131 -12.86 4.77 -12.67
N VAL A 132 -13.34 3.54 -12.44
CA VAL A 132 -14.56 3.03 -13.07
C VAL A 132 -15.75 3.18 -12.15
N ASP A 133 -16.93 3.42 -12.70
CA ASP A 133 -18.15 3.44 -11.90
C ASP A 133 -18.47 2.01 -11.41
N ALA A 134 -18.84 1.89 -10.14
CA ALA A 134 -19.14 0.62 -9.47
C ALA A 134 -20.33 -0.13 -10.08
N LYS A 135 -21.14 0.57 -10.89
CA LYS A 135 -22.11 -0.06 -11.78
C LYS A 135 -21.47 -0.13 -13.15
N GLY A 136 -21.09 -1.33 -13.57
CA GLY A 136 -20.53 -1.57 -14.90
C GLY A 136 -21.41 -0.96 -15.98
N SER A 137 -20.97 0.18 -16.50
CA SER A 137 -21.41 0.70 -17.78
C SER A 137 -20.16 1.32 -18.38
N SER A 138 -19.47 0.54 -19.20
CA SER A 138 -18.65 1.06 -20.28
C SER A 138 -19.54 2.02 -21.08
N ALA A 139 -19.36 3.32 -20.87
CA ALA A 139 -19.89 4.33 -21.78
C ALA A 139 -18.93 4.41 -22.97
N CYS A 140 -19.45 4.00 -24.12
CA CYS A 140 -19.04 4.18 -25.52
C CYS A 140 -17.61 4.63 -25.82
#